data_AF-A0A353XUB9-F1
#
_entry.id   AF-A0A353XUB9-F1
#
_cell.length_a   1.000
_cell.length_b   1.000
_cell.length_c   1.000
_cell.angle_alpha   90.00
_cell.angle_beta   90.00
_cell.angle_gamma   90.00
#
_symmetry.space_group_name_H-M   'P 1'
#
loop_
_entity.id
_entity.type
_entity.pdbx_description
1 polymer ?
#
loop_
_entity_poly.entity_id
_entity_poly.type
_entity_poly.pdbx_seq_one_letter_code
_entity_poly.pdbx_strand_id
1 'polypeptide(L)'
;TIRPLQPRRYLYHAYLTYMEANGYRNPLSMKSFSQALENILREYGLNYLKRRTKSGIQTNLDLTDDSNADWLPKCDQTAAA
;
A
#
# COMPACT_ATOMS: atom_id res chain seq x y z
N THR A 1 10.65 -7.97 7.29
CA THR A 1 10.18 -6.84 6.48
C THR A 1 11.09 -6.73 5.28
N ILE A 2 10.56 -6.76 4.05
CA ILE A 2 11.36 -6.54 2.84
C ILE A 2 11.76 -5.07 2.85
N ARG A 3 13.07 -4.80 2.92
CA ARG A 3 13.67 -3.48 2.73
C ARG A 3 14.46 -3.52 1.41
N PRO A 4 14.46 -2.46 0.60
CA PRO A 4 13.88 -1.12 0.85
C PRO A 4 12.35 -1.07 0.82
N LEU A 5 11.76 -0.01 1.40
CA LEU A 5 10.33 0.24 1.39
C LEU A 5 9.89 0.46 -0.07
N GLN A 6 9.01 -0.38 -0.62
CA GLN A 6 8.55 -0.25 -2.01
C GLN A 6 7.05 0.06 -2.03
N PRO A 7 6.64 1.31 -1.70
CA PRO A 7 5.23 1.67 -1.58
C PRO A 7 4.47 1.58 -2.91
N ARG A 8 5.15 1.72 -4.06
CA ARG A 8 4.58 1.49 -5.40
C ARG A 8 4.30 0.01 -5.72
N ARG A 9 4.97 -0.91 -5.02
CA ARG A 9 4.86 -2.36 -5.28
C ARG A 9 4.01 -3.09 -4.25
N TYR A 10 4.03 -2.61 -3.01
CA TYR A 10 3.33 -3.25 -1.91
C TYR A 10 2.32 -2.28 -1.30
N LEU A 11 1.04 -2.64 -1.37
CA LEU A 11 -0.06 -1.83 -0.89
C LEU A 11 0.07 -1.46 0.60
N TYR A 12 0.56 -2.39 1.44
CA TYR A 12 0.81 -2.10 2.86
C TYR A 12 1.93 -1.06 3.07
N HIS A 13 2.92 -1.03 2.19
CA HIS A 13 3.97 -0.01 2.25
C HIS A 13 3.41 1.35 1.85
N ALA A 14 2.53 1.41 0.85
CA ALA A 14 1.80 2.63 0.51
C ALA A 14 1.00 3.16 1.71
N TYR A 15 0.28 2.28 2.41
CA TYR A 15 -0.42 2.64 3.65
C TYR A 15 0.50 3.24 4.72
N LEU A 16 1.68 2.65 4.96
CA LEU A 16 2.64 3.18 5.94
C LEU A 16 3.14 4.57 5.56
N THR A 17 3.47 4.77 4.28
CA THR A 17 3.89 6.09 3.77
C THR A 17 2.76 7.12 3.93
N TYR A 18 1.52 6.75 3.62
CA TYR A 18 0.36 7.61 3.84
C TYR A 18 0.21 8.00 5.31
N MET A 19 0.37 7.04 6.22
CA MET A 19 0.29 7.29 7.66
C MET A 19 1.37 8.27 8.13
N GLU A 20 2.61 8.09 7.66
CA GLU A 20 3.74 8.96 7.98
C GLU A 20 3.54 10.38 7.44
N ALA A 21 3.14 10.53 6.17
CA ALA A 21 2.92 11.82 5.53
C ALA A 21 1.80 12.65 6.20
N ASN A 22 0.79 11.98 6.76
CA ASN A 22 -0.31 12.62 7.49
C ASN A 22 -0.05 12.76 9.01
N GLY A 23 1.13 12.36 9.50
CA GLY A 23 1.49 12.46 10.92
C GLY A 23 0.78 11.46 11.84
N TYR A 24 0.18 10.40 11.30
CA TYR A 24 -0.47 9.37 12.09
C TYR A 24 0.54 8.38 12.68
N ARG A 25 0.57 8.26 14.01
CA ARG A 25 1.61 7.50 14.74
C ARG A 25 1.31 6.02 14.96
N ASN A 26 0.06 5.60 14.76
CA ASN A 26 -0.41 4.25 15.08
C ASN A 26 -0.91 3.52 13.82
N PRO A 27 0.00 3.07 12.93
CA PRO A 27 -0.39 2.26 11.79
C PRO A 27 -0.99 0.93 12.24
N LEU A 28 -2.06 0.52 11.57
CA LEU A 28 -2.64 -0.80 11.73
C LEU A 28 -1.61 -1.87 11.36
N SER A 29 -1.65 -3.00 12.06
CA SER A 29 -0.89 -4.19 11.65
C SER A 29 -1.32 -4.63 10.25
N MET A 30 -0.43 -5.30 9.51
CA MET A 30 -0.73 -5.81 8.16
C MET A 30 -2.01 -6.66 8.10
N LYS A 31 -2.29 -7.47 9.14
CA LYS A 31 -3.51 -8.27 9.23
C LYS A 31 -4.75 -7.39 9.43
N SER A 32 -4.70 -6.45 10.38
CA SER A 32 -5.79 -5.52 10.67
C SER A 32 -6.09 -4.61 9.48
N PHE A 33 -5.05 -4.09 8.83
CA PHE A 33 -5.15 -3.30 7.60
C PHE A 33 -5.85 -4.10 6.50
N SER A 34 -5.40 -5.34 6.24
CA SER A 34 -6.00 -6.17 5.18
C SER A 34 -7.49 -6.43 5.44
N GLN A 35 -7.87 -6.72 6.69
CA GLN A 35 -9.27 -6.95 7.06
C GLN A 35 -10.12 -5.68 6.94
N ALA A 36 -9.60 -4.53 7.40
CA ALA A 36 -10.29 -3.26 7.28
C ALA A 36 -10.48 -2.86 5.80
N LEU A 37 -9.44 -3.04 4.98
CA LEU A 37 -9.47 -2.76 3.56
C LEU A 37 -10.51 -3.63 2.83
N GLU A 38 -10.55 -4.94 3.12
CA GLU A 38 -11.54 -5.85 2.56
C GLU A 38 -12.97 -5.42 2.88
N ASN A 39 -13.23 -5.02 4.13
CA ASN A 39 -14.54 -4.54 4.55
C ASN A 39 -14.92 -3.22 3.85
N ILE A 40 -14.00 -2.24 3.84
CA ILE A 40 -14.21 -0.95 3.18
C ILE A 40 -14.51 -1.17 1.70
N LEU A 41 -13.68 -1.93 0.96
CA LEU A 41 -13.90 -2.16 -0.46
C LEU A 41 -15.25 -2.82 -0.73
N ARG A 42 -15.66 -3.77 0.12
CA ARG A 42 -16.98 -4.39 0.04
C ARG A 42 -18.11 -3.40 0.26
N GLU A 43 -17.98 -2.48 1.21
CA GLU A 43 -18.96 -1.42 1.48
C GLU A 43 -19.09 -0.44 0.29
N TYR A 44 -17.98 -0.14 -0.37
CA TYR A 44 -17.96 0.68 -1.60
C TYR A 44 -18.41 -0.11 -2.85
N GLY A 45 -18.79 -1.38 -2.73
CA GLY A 45 -19.19 -2.22 -3.86
C GLY A 45 -18.04 -2.62 -4.81
N LEU A 46 -16.80 -2.48 -4.36
CA LEU A 46 -15.60 -2.82 -5.12
C LEU A 46 -15.20 -4.27 -4.86
N ASN A 47 -14.97 -5.02 -5.94
CA ASN A 47 -14.52 -6.41 -5.84
C ASN A 47 -13.03 -6.45 -5.49
N TYR A 48 -12.70 -6.80 -4.25
CA TYR A 48 -11.32 -7.06 -3.84
C TYR A 48 -10.91 -8.50 -4.16
N LEU A 49 -9.95 -8.66 -5.07
CA LEU A 49 -9.39 -9.94 -5.48
C LEU A 49 -7.95 -10.04 -5.00
N LYS A 50 -7.62 -11.17 -4.37
CA LYS A 50 -6.27 -11.51 -3.95
C LYS A 50 -5.85 -12.85 -4.53
N ARG A 51 -4.67 -12.89 -5.16
CA ARG A 51 -4.08 -14.10 -5.73
C ARG A 51 -2.72 -14.35 -5.10
N ARG A 52 -2.49 -15.58 -4.64
CA ARG A 52 -1.15 -16.01 -4.22
C ARG A 52 -0.29 -16.27 -5.46
N THR A 53 0.87 -15.63 -5.51
CA THR A 53 1.88 -15.76 -6.57
C THR A 53 3.19 -16.23 -5.97
N LYS A 54 4.18 -16.55 -6.81
CA LYS A 54 5.53 -16.92 -6.36
C LYS A 54 6.24 -15.80 -5.57
N SER A 55 5.81 -14.56 -5.77
CA SER A 55 6.41 -13.36 -5.15
C SER A 55 5.60 -12.77 -4.01
N GLY A 56 4.48 -13.41 -3.62
CA GLY A 56 3.64 -12.97 -2.51
C GLY A 56 2.15 -13.00 -2.82
N ILE A 57 1.40 -12.05 -2.27
CA ILE A 57 -0.02 -11.87 -2.57
C ILE A 57 -0.14 -10.68 -3.51
N GLN A 58 -0.77 -10.89 -4.67
CA GLN A 58 -1.09 -9.85 -5.62
C GLN A 58 -2.57 -9.51 -5.52
N THR A 59 -2.89 -8.22 -5.47
CA THR A 59 -4.26 -7.70 -5.44
C THR A 59 -4.63 -7.10 -6.80
N ASN A 60 -5.92 -6.91 -7.05
CA ASN A 60 -6.43 -6.16 -8.20
C ASN A 60 -6.55 -4.65 -7.96
N LEU A 61 -5.90 -4.13 -6.92
CA LEU A 61 -5.87 -2.71 -6.59
C LEU A 61 -4.61 -2.08 -7.16
N ASP A 62 -4.78 -0.87 -7.69
CA ASP A 62 -3.68 0.00 -8.10
C ASP A 62 -3.75 1.32 -7.32
N LEU A 63 -2.62 2.01 -7.21
CA LEU A 63 -2.58 3.33 -6.58
C LEU A 63 -3.06 4.35 -7.61
N THR A 64 -3.99 5.21 -7.22
CA THR A 64 -4.48 6.26 -8.13
C THR A 64 -3.38 7.26 -8.46
N ASP A 65 -3.48 7.91 -9.61
CA ASP A 65 -2.48 8.89 -10.03
C ASP A 65 -2.44 10.13 -9.12
N ASP A 66 -3.58 10.51 -8.52
CA ASP A 66 -3.61 11.52 -7.45
C ASP A 66 -2.75 11.11 -6.23
N SER A 67 -2.77 9.83 -5.86
CA SER A 67 -1.94 9.31 -4.77
C SER A 67 -0.44 9.43 -5.07
N ASN A 68 -0.03 9.44 -6.35
CA ASN A 68 1.38 9.63 -6.75
C ASN A 68 1.92 11.03 -6.40
N ALA A 69 1.05 12.03 -6.25
CA ALA A 69 1.45 13.44 -6.14
C ALA A 69 1.51 13.95 -4.70
N ASP A 70 0.59 13.50 -3.83
CA ASP A 70 0.40 14.12 -2.51
C ASP A 70 1.34 13.58 -1.41
N TRP A 71 1.51 12.25 -1.33
CA TRP A 71 2.22 11.62 -0.21
C TRP A 71 3.11 10.45 -0.61
N LEU A 72 2.88 9.87 -1.79
CA LEU A 72 3.70 8.78 -2.27
C LEU A 72 5.03 9.37 -2.76
N PRO A 73 6.19 8.98 -2.20
CA PRO A 73 7.46 9.49 -2.66
C PRO A 73 7.58 9.21 -4.16
N LYS A 74 8.04 10.22 -4.90
CA LYS A 74 8.49 10.02 -6.28
C LYS A 74 9.49 8.87 -6.24
N CYS A 75 9.45 8.02 -7.27
CA CYS A 75 10.44 6.95 -7.39
C CYS A 75 11.79 7.59 -7.63
N ASP A 76 12.41 8.13 -6.58
CA ASP A 76 13.72 8.74 -6.66
C ASP A 76 14.70 7.60 -6.87
N GLN A 77 15.34 7.69 -8.01
CA GLN A 77 16.32 6.78 -8.54
C GLN A 77 17.59 6.90 -7.69
N THR A 78 17.54 6.46 -6.44
CA THR A 78 18.71 6.44 -5.55
C THR A 78 19.12 5.00 -5.27
N ALA A 79 19.52 4.32 -6.35
CA ALA A 79 20.44 3.19 -6.30
C ALA A 79 21.69 3.57 -7.11
N ALA A 80 22.40 4.60 -6.67
CA ALA A 80 23.73 4.94 -7.17
C ALA A 80 24.51 5.65 -6.06
N ALA A 81 25.26 4.87 -5.29
CA ALA A 81 26.48 5.28 -4.62
C ALA A 81 27.37 4.04 -4.47
#